data_AF-A0A6V7HF88-F1
#
_entry.id   AF-A0A6V7HF88-F1
#
_cell.length_a   1.000
_cell.length_b   1.000
_cell.length_c   1.000
_cell.angle_alpha   90.00
_cell.angle_beta   90.00
_cell.angle_gamma   90.00
#
_symmetry.space_group_name_H-M   'P 1'
#
loop_
_entity.id
_entity.type
_entity.pdbx_description
1 polymer ?
#
loop_
_entity_poly.entity_id
_entity_poly.type
_entity_poly.pdbx_seq_one_letter_code
_entity_poly.pdbx_strand_id
1 'polypeptide(L)'
;ISGFHDFAGVSHADDLNYLLPILNKKYHDHMLHNTEDDVTMINIMSEMWASFATKGAPEAWQVTTWPDYKESHRFLQLGVGKHSDIAEESEFFPERMAFWEELTANLTFSLTDLDFPQSFFKDD
;
A
#
# COMPACT_ATOMS: atom_id res chain seq x y z
N ILE A 1 -27.99 -5.11 -13.86
CA ILE A 1 -27.56 -6.23 -14.74
C ILE A 1 -26.61 -7.07 -13.89
N SER A 2 -27.02 -8.28 -13.52
CA SER A 2 -26.24 -9.25 -12.74
C SER A 2 -25.13 -9.87 -13.59
N GLY A 3 -23.90 -9.99 -13.07
CA GLY A 3 -22.89 -10.82 -13.74
C GLY A 3 -21.40 -10.60 -13.45
N PHE A 4 -20.96 -9.67 -12.59
CA PHE A 4 -19.53 -9.48 -12.27
C PHE A 4 -19.30 -9.11 -10.79
N HIS A 5 -19.59 -10.03 -9.88
CA HIS A 5 -19.13 -9.99 -8.49
C HIS A 5 -18.38 -11.32 -8.33
N ASP A 6 -17.04 -11.38 -8.27
CA ASP A 6 -16.30 -11.30 -7.00
C ASP A 6 -14.75 -11.26 -7.20
N PHE A 7 -14.22 -10.75 -8.31
CA PHE A 7 -12.76 -10.83 -8.61
C PHE A 7 -11.98 -9.51 -8.54
N ALA A 8 -12.63 -8.41 -8.18
CA ALA A 8 -11.93 -7.13 -8.03
C ALA A 8 -11.31 -7.04 -6.63
N GLY A 9 -9.99 -7.13 -6.56
CA GLY A 9 -9.23 -6.76 -5.36
C GLY A 9 -9.03 -5.25 -5.24
N VAL A 10 -8.26 -4.83 -4.24
CA VAL A 10 -7.87 -3.42 -4.07
C VAL A 10 -6.94 -3.01 -5.22
N SER A 11 -7.31 -1.97 -5.94
CA SER A 11 -6.58 -1.44 -7.10
C SER A 11 -5.68 -0.28 -6.70
N HIS A 12 -4.79 0.11 -7.62
CA HIS A 12 -3.97 1.29 -7.45
C HIS A 12 -4.84 2.54 -7.25
N ALA A 13 -4.49 3.36 -6.25
CA ALA A 13 -5.14 4.62 -5.86
C ALA A 13 -6.51 4.51 -5.16
N ASP A 14 -6.98 3.30 -4.83
CA ASP A 14 -8.22 3.13 -4.05
C ASP A 14 -8.10 3.70 -2.63
N ASP A 15 -6.88 3.72 -2.06
CA ASP A 15 -6.55 4.27 -0.75
C ASP A 15 -6.73 5.80 -0.66
N LEU A 16 -6.63 6.50 -1.80
CA LEU A 16 -6.70 7.96 -1.82
C LEU A 16 -8.03 8.51 -1.29
N ASN A 17 -9.15 7.82 -1.55
CA ASN A 17 -10.45 8.31 -1.07
C ASN A 17 -10.59 8.18 0.46
N TYR A 18 -9.82 7.28 1.09
CA TYR A 18 -9.75 7.15 2.54
C TYR A 18 -8.85 8.21 3.21
N LEU A 19 -7.88 8.76 2.47
CA LEU A 19 -7.03 9.87 2.94
C LEU A 19 -7.58 11.25 2.65
N LEU A 20 -8.09 11.41 1.44
CA LEU A 20 -8.59 12.66 0.89
C LEU A 20 -9.92 12.33 0.23
N PRO A 21 -11.07 12.50 0.91
CA PRO A 21 -12.40 12.15 0.40
C PRO A 21 -12.89 13.12 -0.70
N ILE A 22 -11.99 13.48 -1.63
CA ILE A 22 -12.19 14.36 -2.78
C ILE A 22 -13.21 13.74 -3.72
N LEU A 23 -13.20 12.40 -3.89
CA LEU A 23 -14.15 11.74 -4.77
C LEU A 23 -15.58 11.80 -4.20
N ASN A 24 -15.72 11.64 -2.88
CA ASN A 24 -17.01 11.80 -2.19
C ASN A 24 -17.58 13.21 -2.42
N LYS A 25 -16.73 14.23 -2.39
CA LYS A 25 -17.13 15.62 -2.70
C LYS A 25 -17.43 15.83 -4.18
N LYS A 26 -16.57 15.32 -5.07
CA LYS A 26 -16.66 15.53 -6.53
C LYS A 26 -17.87 14.82 -7.15
N TYR A 27 -18.23 13.66 -6.62
CA TYR A 27 -19.29 12.81 -7.16
C TYR A 27 -20.50 12.71 -6.22
N HIS A 28 -20.71 13.72 -5.38
CA HIS A 28 -21.83 13.75 -4.42
C HIS A 28 -23.20 13.49 -5.08
N ASP A 29 -23.38 13.90 -6.34
CA ASP A 29 -24.62 13.71 -7.09
C ASP A 29 -24.84 12.28 -7.61
N HIS A 30 -23.82 11.41 -7.56
CA HIS A 30 -23.90 10.02 -8.02
C HIS A 30 -24.44 9.06 -6.94
N MET A 31 -24.89 9.57 -5.79
CA MET A 31 -25.38 8.77 -4.65
C MET A 31 -24.39 7.66 -4.21
N LEU A 32 -23.09 7.90 -4.42
CA LEU A 32 -22.04 7.04 -3.89
C LEU A 32 -21.88 7.37 -2.41
N HIS A 33 -22.52 6.57 -1.57
CA HIS A 33 -22.47 6.74 -0.12
C HIS A 33 -21.41 5.83 0.48
N ASN A 34 -20.55 6.41 1.31
CA ASN A 34 -19.68 5.64 2.19
C ASN A 34 -20.53 4.81 3.14
N THR A 35 -20.16 3.55 3.31
CA THR A 35 -20.66 2.71 4.40
C THR A 35 -20.10 3.19 5.75
N GLU A 36 -20.61 2.64 6.85
CA GLU A 36 -20.04 2.91 8.18
C GLU A 36 -18.58 2.43 8.27
N ASP A 37 -18.25 1.30 7.65
CA ASP A 37 -16.88 0.79 7.53
C ASP A 37 -15.99 1.76 6.74
N ASP A 38 -16.50 2.33 5.64
CA ASP A 38 -15.76 3.32 4.85
C ASP A 38 -15.47 4.61 5.66
N VAL A 39 -16.47 5.11 6.39
CA VAL A 39 -16.31 6.29 7.26
C VAL A 39 -15.31 5.99 8.38
N THR A 40 -15.36 4.79 8.94
CA THR A 40 -14.42 4.36 9.98
C THR A 40 -12.99 4.30 9.44
N MET A 41 -12.79 3.72 8.25
CA MET A 41 -11.48 3.67 7.61
C MET A 41 -10.96 5.08 7.22
N ILE A 42 -11.83 5.99 6.77
CA ILE A 42 -11.45 7.40 6.53
C ILE A 42 -10.88 8.04 7.80
N ASN A 43 -11.55 7.83 8.94
CA ASN A 43 -11.09 8.40 10.21
C ASN A 43 -9.76 7.78 10.65
N ILE A 44 -9.63 6.45 10.59
CA ILE A 44 -8.39 5.74 10.92
C ILE A 44 -7.22 6.27 10.06
N MET A 45 -7.40 6.30 8.74
CA MET A 45 -6.35 6.74 7.81
C MET A 45 -5.96 8.21 8.03
N SER A 46 -6.95 9.07 8.24
CA SER A 46 -6.71 10.50 8.51
C SER A 46 -5.98 10.73 9.82
N GLU A 47 -6.37 10.02 10.89
CA GLU A 47 -5.72 10.11 12.20
C GLU A 47 -4.29 9.59 12.17
N MET A 48 -4.06 8.40 11.59
CA MET A 48 -2.72 7.81 11.48
C MET A 48 -1.76 8.73 10.73
N TRP A 49 -2.20 9.32 9.61
CA TRP A 49 -1.35 10.25 8.86
C TRP A 49 -1.12 11.57 9.60
N ALA A 50 -2.15 12.13 10.25
CA ALA A 50 -2.01 13.36 11.02
C ALA A 50 -1.09 13.17 12.23
N SER A 51 -1.19 12.06 12.96
CA SER A 51 -0.34 11.77 14.09
C SER A 51 1.11 11.50 13.64
N PHE A 52 1.30 10.79 12.54
CA PHE A 52 2.63 10.57 11.98
C PHE A 52 3.29 11.90 11.58
N ALA A 53 2.56 12.77 10.89
CA ALA A 53 3.07 14.09 10.51
C ALA A 53 3.41 14.99 11.72
N THR A 54 2.74 14.81 12.85
CA THR A 54 2.90 15.68 14.04
C THR A 54 3.87 15.13 15.08
N LYS A 55 3.90 13.81 15.28
CA LYS A 55 4.65 13.12 16.34
C LYS A 55 5.75 12.19 15.81
N GLY A 56 5.71 11.83 14.53
CA GLY A 56 6.58 10.82 13.92
C GLY A 56 6.12 9.38 14.13
N ALA A 57 4.98 9.16 14.80
CA ALA A 57 4.40 7.83 15.02
C ALA A 57 2.90 7.81 14.63
N PRO A 58 2.47 6.85 13.79
CA PRO A 58 1.07 6.69 13.42
C PRO A 58 0.24 6.14 14.59
N GLU A 59 -0.89 6.78 14.87
CA GLU A 59 -1.81 6.49 15.96
C GLU A 59 -3.23 6.80 15.48
N ALA A 60 -4.20 5.95 15.82
CA ALA A 60 -5.61 6.20 15.55
C ALA A 60 -6.49 5.53 16.61
N TRP A 61 -7.73 6.00 16.74
CA TRP A 61 -8.72 5.39 17.62
C TRP A 61 -8.93 3.91 17.29
N GLN A 62 -8.93 3.05 18.31
CA GLN A 62 -9.11 1.60 18.19
C GLN A 62 -8.06 0.86 17.34
N VAL A 63 -6.96 1.52 16.97
CA VAL A 63 -5.81 0.86 16.35
C VAL A 63 -4.78 0.57 17.44
N THR A 64 -4.41 -0.70 17.59
CA THR A 64 -3.31 -1.11 18.46
C THR A 64 -2.03 -0.39 18.06
N THR A 65 -1.16 -0.08 19.02
CA THR A 65 0.15 0.53 18.76
C THR A 65 0.88 -0.24 17.65
N TRP A 66 1.16 0.44 16.54
CA TRP A 66 1.91 -0.12 15.42
C TRP A 66 3.42 0.03 15.72
N PRO A 67 4.15 -1.07 15.98
CA PRO A 67 5.58 -1.00 16.31
C PRO A 67 6.42 -0.55 15.11
N ASP A 68 7.64 -0.05 15.40
CA ASP A 68 8.60 0.28 14.34
C ASP A 68 8.91 -0.99 13.51
N TYR A 69 8.79 -0.85 12.19
CA TYR A 69 9.06 -1.94 11.26
C TYR A 69 10.51 -2.44 11.35
N LYS A 70 11.47 -1.56 11.64
CA LYS A 70 12.90 -1.93 11.74
C LYS A 70 13.19 -2.91 12.87
N GLU A 71 12.37 -2.89 13.92
CA GLU A 71 12.53 -3.74 15.09
C GLU A 71 11.63 -4.97 15.01
N SER A 72 10.38 -4.78 14.60
CA SER A 72 9.36 -5.84 14.62
C SER A 72 9.29 -6.64 13.33
N HIS A 73 9.65 -6.05 12.18
CA HIS A 73 9.33 -6.56 10.84
C HIS A 73 7.83 -6.84 10.62
N ARG A 74 6.95 -6.15 11.36
CA ARG A 74 5.50 -6.28 11.28
C ARG A 74 4.88 -5.07 10.58
N PHE A 75 3.88 -5.32 9.74
CA PHE A 75 3.16 -4.30 9.01
C PHE A 75 1.69 -4.32 9.38
N LEU A 76 1.03 -3.17 9.21
CA LEU A 76 -0.38 -3.04 9.48
C LEU A 76 -1.18 -3.33 8.20
N GLN A 77 -2.04 -4.34 8.23
CA GLN A 77 -3.07 -4.55 7.23
C GLN A 77 -4.27 -3.66 7.56
N LEU A 78 -4.57 -2.75 6.64
CA LEU A 78 -5.66 -1.79 6.73
C LEU A 78 -6.87 -2.33 5.96
N GLY A 79 -7.88 -2.80 6.68
CA GLY A 79 -9.08 -3.39 6.10
C GLY A 79 -8.95 -4.90 5.85
N VAL A 80 -10.03 -5.63 6.13
CA VAL A 80 -10.17 -7.06 5.84
C VAL A 80 -11.47 -7.28 5.07
N GLY A 81 -11.36 -7.58 3.78
CA GLY A 81 -12.51 -7.69 2.90
C GLY A 81 -13.21 -6.34 2.72
N LYS A 82 -14.45 -6.22 3.20
CA LYS A 82 -15.25 -4.97 3.16
C LYS A 82 -15.35 -4.27 4.52
N HIS A 83 -14.60 -4.73 5.51
CA HIS A 83 -14.67 -4.24 6.88
C HIS A 83 -13.48 -3.36 7.23
N SER A 84 -13.68 -2.43 8.16
CA SER A 84 -12.62 -1.54 8.65
C SER A 84 -11.67 -2.19 9.65
N ASP A 85 -11.67 -3.53 9.74
CA ASP A 85 -10.79 -4.27 10.64
C ASP A 85 -9.32 -4.04 10.30
N ILE A 86 -8.51 -3.98 11.36
CA ILE A 86 -7.06 -3.76 11.28
C ILE A 86 -6.37 -4.98 11.86
N ALA A 87 -5.41 -5.52 11.12
CA ALA A 87 -4.59 -6.65 11.56
C ALA A 87 -3.11 -6.28 11.50
N GLU A 88 -2.33 -6.80 12.44
CA GLU A 88 -0.87 -6.67 12.42
C GLU A 88 -0.26 -7.97 11.91
N GLU A 89 0.31 -7.90 10.72
CA GLU A 89 0.80 -9.04 9.96
C GLU A 89 2.33 -9.02 9.84
N SER A 90 2.90 -10.13 9.40
CA SER A 90 4.33 -10.29 9.13
C SER A 90 4.55 -11.06 7.83
N GLU A 91 5.78 -11.03 7.30
CA GLU A 91 6.16 -11.81 6.12
C GLU A 91 5.25 -11.58 4.90
N PHE A 92 5.36 -10.39 4.30
CA PHE A 92 4.56 -10.04 3.13
C PHE A 92 5.04 -10.79 1.87
N PHE A 93 4.31 -11.85 1.49
CA PHE A 93 4.62 -12.70 0.33
C PHE A 93 6.11 -13.10 0.24
N PRO A 94 6.65 -13.83 1.23
CA PRO A 94 8.09 -14.03 1.39
C PRO A 94 8.73 -14.72 0.19
N GLU A 95 8.06 -15.71 -0.40
CA GLU A 95 8.54 -16.41 -1.60
C GLU A 95 8.69 -15.47 -2.81
N ARG A 96 7.75 -14.53 -2.96
CA ARG A 96 7.78 -13.56 -4.07
C ARG A 96 8.90 -12.54 -3.86
N MET A 97 9.07 -12.06 -2.62
CA MET A 97 10.14 -11.13 -2.28
C MET A 97 11.51 -11.79 -2.50
N ALA A 98 11.71 -13.01 -2.02
CA ALA A 98 12.94 -13.78 -2.21
C ALA A 98 13.25 -14.03 -3.69
N PHE A 99 12.25 -14.38 -4.49
CA PHE A 99 12.41 -14.55 -5.95
C PHE A 99 12.95 -13.28 -6.62
N TRP A 100 12.37 -12.11 -6.30
CA TRP A 100 12.81 -10.85 -6.91
C TRP A 100 14.19 -10.41 -6.43
N GLU A 101 14.53 -10.67 -5.16
CA GLU A 101 15.87 -10.43 -4.63
C GLU A 101 16.93 -11.28 -5.35
N GLU A 102 16.69 -12.58 -5.51
CA GLU A 102 17.61 -13.49 -6.22
C GLU A 102 17.75 -13.10 -7.70
N LEU A 103 16.63 -12.85 -8.39
CA LEU A 103 16.64 -12.47 -9.79
C LEU A 103 17.42 -11.17 -10.01
N THR A 104 17.21 -10.17 -9.15
CA THR A 104 17.87 -8.87 -9.25
C THR A 104 19.37 -8.99 -8.98
N ALA A 105 19.78 -9.76 -7.98
CA ALA A 105 21.18 -10.00 -7.68
C ALA A 105 21.92 -10.67 -8.85
N ASN A 106 21.30 -11.70 -9.45
CA ASN A 106 21.88 -12.44 -10.57
C ASN A 106 21.97 -11.59 -11.85
N LEU A 107 20.95 -10.77 -12.14
CA LEU A 107 20.99 -9.84 -13.28
C LEU A 107 22.03 -8.74 -13.09
N THR A 108 22.15 -8.21 -11.88
CA THR A 108 23.15 -7.16 -11.56
C THR A 108 24.57 -7.70 -11.73
N PHE A 109 24.83 -8.90 -11.20
CA PHE A 109 26.11 -9.60 -11.37
C PHE A 109 26.44 -9.80 -12.87
N SER A 110 25.47 -10.27 -13.66
CA SER A 110 25.66 -10.47 -15.10
C SER A 110 25.94 -9.18 -15.87
N LEU A 111 25.41 -8.02 -15.46
CA LEU A 111 25.62 -6.75 -16.14
C LEU A 111 26.96 -6.10 -15.80
N THR A 112 27.48 -6.33 -14.59
CA THR A 112 28.81 -5.85 -14.18
C THR A 112 29.95 -6.70 -14.73
N ASP A 113 29.66 -7.94 -15.13
CA ASP A 113 30.63 -8.88 -15.73
C ASP A 113 30.73 -8.75 -17.27
N LEU A 114 29.87 -7.94 -17.89
CA LEU A 114 29.97 -7.60 -19.30
C LEU A 114 30.93 -6.43 -19.49
N ASP A 115 32.16 -6.72 -19.93
CA ASP A 115 33.06 -5.71 -20.50
C ASP A 115 32.43 -5.13 -21.77
N PHE A 116 31.70 -4.02 -21.63
CA PHE A 116 31.18 -3.30 -22.78
C PHE A 116 32.35 -2.64 -23.53
N PRO A 117 32.64 -3.02 -24.79
CA PRO A 117 33.67 -2.36 -25.55
C PRO A 117 33.27 -0.89 -25.77
N GLN A 118 34.20 0.04 -25.49
CA GLN A 118 33.98 1.49 -25.62
C GLN A 118 33.50 1.95 -27.01
N SER A 119 33.57 1.09 -28.03
CA SER A 119 33.05 1.36 -29.37
C SER A 119 31.53 1.53 -29.44
N PHE A 120 30.78 1.19 -28.39
CA PHE A 120 29.32 1.31 -28.36
C PHE A 120 28.83 2.75 -28.12
N PHE A 121 29.66 3.62 -27.53
CA PHE A 121 29.38 5.04 -27.33
C PHE A 121 30.27 5.86 -28.27
N LYS A 122 29.95 5.84 -29.57
CA LYS A 122 30.35 6.93 -30.45
C LYS A 122 29.15 7.86 -30.60
N ASP A 123 29.30 9.06 -30.07
CA ASP A 123 28.37 10.16 -30.31
C ASP A 123 28.42 10.51 -31.82
N ASP A 124 27.26 10.40 -32.49
CA ASP A 124 27.00 11.00 -33.80
C ASP A 124 26.42 12.41 -33.63
#